data_AF-A0A942IGB1-F1
#
_entry.id   AF-A0A942IGB1-F1
#
_cell.length_a   1.000
_cell.length_b   1.000
_cell.length_c   1.000
_cell.angle_alpha   90.00
_cell.angle_beta   90.00
_cell.angle_gamma   90.00
#
_symmetry.space_group_name_H-M   'P 1'
#
loop_
_entity.id
_entity.type
_entity.pdbx_description
1 polymer ?
#
loop_
_entity_poly.entity_id
_entity_poly.type
_entity_poly.pdbx_seq_one_letter_code
_entity_poly.pdbx_strand_id
1 'polypeptide(L)' 'MDLASLRSALIGVPFLPENFRLHGWLKGSELVNFHARLAGLDYRSAKRSSQAALELVGLAKEGEKTCG' A
#
# COMPACT_ATOMS: atom_id res chain seq x y z
N MET A 1 -6.31 7.32 28.85
CA MET A 1 -6.22 6.46 27.65
C MET A 1 -4.79 5.95 27.58
N ASP A 2 -4.58 4.64 27.70
CA ASP A 2 -3.24 4.04 27.74
C ASP A 2 -2.70 3.70 26.33
N LEU A 3 -1.40 3.46 26.23
CA LEU A 3 -0.71 3.18 24.96
C LEU A 3 -1.15 1.87 24.29
N ALA A 4 -1.58 0.86 25.04
CA ALA A 4 -2.09 -0.40 24.49
C ALA A 4 -3.49 -0.20 23.87
N SER A 5 -4.33 0.63 24.50
CA SER A 5 -5.63 1.05 23.96
C SER A 5 -5.49 1.88 22.68
N LEU A 6 -4.52 2.80 22.61
CA LEU A 6 -4.17 3.54 21.39
C LEU A 6 -3.67 2.61 20.29
N ARG A 7 -2.75 1.69 20.61
CA ARG A 7 -2.26 0.69 19.67
C ARG A 7 -3.40 -0.17 19.14
N SER A 8 -4.33 -0.60 19.99
CA SER A 8 -5.47 -1.41 19.57
C SER A 8 -6.45 -0.65 18.68
N ALA A 9 -6.64 0.65 18.91
CA ALA A 9 -7.51 1.49 18.08
C ALA A 9 -6.93 1.78 16.69
N LEU A 10 -5.60 1.74 16.54
CA LEU A 10 -4.91 2.01 15.27
C LEU A 10 -4.64 0.75 14.44
N ILE A 11 -4.71 -0.44 15.05
CA ILE A 11 -4.56 -1.70 14.32
C ILE A 11 -5.74 -1.85 13.34
N GLY A 12 -5.43 -1.85 12.05
CA GLY A 12 -6.40 -2.05 10.97
C GLY A 12 -7.01 -0.78 10.39
N VAL A 13 -6.64 0.41 10.88
CA VAL A 13 -7.09 1.67 10.27
C VAL A 13 -6.08 2.09 9.18
N PRO A 14 -6.46 2.06 7.89
CA PRO A 14 -5.58 2.56 6.82
C PRO A 14 -5.40 4.07 6.96
N PHE A 15 -4.16 4.54 6.86
CA PHE A 15 -3.80 5.95 6.93
C PHE A 15 -2.90 6.32 5.75
N LEU A 16 -3.26 7.40 5.05
CA LEU A 16 -2.43 8.00 4.01
C LEU A 16 -2.04 9.42 4.47
N PRO A 17 -0.76 9.68 4.78
CA PRO A 17 -0.28 11.01 5.11
C PRO A 17 -0.46 11.99 3.95
N GLU A 18 -0.67 13.27 4.27
CA GLU A 18 -0.72 14.36 3.28
C GLU A 18 0.56 14.43 2.43
N ASN A 19 1.71 14.24 3.06
CA ASN A 19 3.02 14.17 2.41
C ASN A 19 3.50 12.72 2.28
N PHE A 20 2.73 11.87 1.60
CA PHE A 20 3.17 10.49 1.35
C PHE A 20 4.38 10.47 0.42
N ARG A 21 5.50 9.92 0.92
CA ARG A 21 6.76 9.82 0.18
C ARG A 21 6.79 8.51 -0.57
N LEU A 22 6.71 8.60 -1.90
CA LEU A 22 6.93 7.43 -2.74
C LEU A 22 8.42 7.02 -2.71
N HIS A 23 8.66 5.72 -2.70
CA HIS A 23 10.01 5.19 -2.90
C HIS A 23 10.33 5.29 -4.39
N GLY A 24 11.08 6.31 -4.80
CA GLY A 24 11.32 6.61 -6.22
C GLY A 24 12.02 5.49 -7.02
N TRP A 25 12.69 4.56 -6.33
CA TRP A 25 13.30 3.37 -6.94
C TRP A 25 12.33 2.20 -7.13
N LEU A 26 11.11 2.25 -6.58
CA LEU A 26 10.09 1.24 -6.80
C LEU A 26 9.15 1.67 -7.93
N LYS A 27 8.64 0.69 -8.67
CA LYS A 27 7.47 0.89 -9.52
C LYS A 27 6.22 1.12 -8.69
N GLY A 28 5.20 1.76 -9.27
CA GLY A 28 3.89 1.92 -8.63
C GLY A 28 3.27 0.59 -8.18
N SER A 29 3.38 -0.45 -9.00
CA SER A 29 2.89 -1.81 -8.71
C SER A 29 3.65 -2.46 -7.56
N GLU A 30 4.97 -2.26 -7.51
CA GLU A 30 5.84 -2.77 -6.44
C GLU A 30 5.58 -2.07 -5.11
N LEU A 31 5.35 -0.75 -5.14
CA LEU A 31 5.03 0.03 -3.95
C LEU A 31 3.72 -0.43 -3.31
N VAL A 32 2.67 -0.61 -4.10
CA VAL A 32 1.37 -1.09 -3.59
C VAL A 32 1.47 -2.55 -3.12
N ASN A 33 2.24 -3.39 -3.83
CA ASN A 33 2.47 -4.78 -3.42
C ASN A 33 3.22 -4.88 -2.09
N PHE A 34 4.23 -4.04 -1.89
CA PHE A 34 4.99 -3.97 -0.65
C PHE A 34 4.07 -3.70 0.55
N HIS A 35 3.17 -2.71 0.45
CA HIS A 35 2.23 -2.39 1.51
C HIS A 35 1.19 -3.49 1.73
N ALA A 36 0.72 -4.16 0.67
CA ALA A 36 -0.17 -5.31 0.80
C ALA A 36 0.48 -6.46 1.58
N ARG A 37 1.77 -6.73 1.35
CA ARG A 37 2.54 -7.74 2.10
C ARG A 37 2.76 -7.33 3.56
N LEU A 38 3.02 -6.05 3.84
CA LEU A 38 3.10 -5.54 5.21
C LEU A 38 1.77 -5.65 5.96
N ALA A 39 0.65 -5.55 5.25
CA ALA A 39 -0.69 -5.81 5.79
C ALA A 39 -1.00 -7.32 5.98
N GLY A 40 -0.05 -8.21 5.70
CA GLY A 40 -0.17 -9.65 5.97
C GLY A 40 -0.71 -10.49 4.82
N LEU A 41 -0.88 -9.93 3.61
CA LEU A 41 -1.31 -10.71 2.45
C LEU A 41 -0.18 -11.63 1.96
N ASP A 42 -0.55 -12.85 1.55
CA ASP A 42 0.37 -13.75 0.84
C ASP A 42 0.76 -13.18 -0.54
N TYR A 43 1.83 -13.72 -1.13
CA TYR A 43 2.37 -13.22 -2.39
C TYR A 43 1.33 -13.14 -3.53
N ARG A 44 0.51 -14.18 -3.70
CA ARG A 44 -0.45 -14.25 -4.81
C ARG A 44 -1.61 -13.29 -4.57
N SER A 45 -2.12 -13.23 -3.33
CA SER A 45 -3.17 -12.28 -2.97
C SER A 45 -2.70 -10.85 -3.04
N ALA A 46 -1.49 -10.55 -2.55
CA ALA A 46 -0.90 -9.22 -2.66
C ALA A 46 -0.79 -8.78 -4.12
N LYS A 47 -0.23 -9.62 -5.00
CA LYS A 47 -0.10 -9.28 -6.43
C LYS A 47 -1.44 -8.99 -7.09
N ARG A 48 -2.45 -9.84 -6.85
CA ARG A 48 -3.80 -9.67 -7.40
C ARG A 48 -4.46 -8.39 -6.88
N SER A 49 -4.42 -8.18 -5.57
CA SER A 49 -5.05 -7.01 -4.94
C SER A 49 -4.38 -5.70 -5.33
N SER A 50 -3.05 -5.67 -5.48
CA SER A 50 -2.34 -4.48 -5.95
C SER A 50 -2.72 -4.09 -7.38
N GLN A 51 -2.84 -5.08 -8.27
CA GLN A 51 -3.29 -4.84 -9.64
C GLN A 51 -4.72 -4.28 -9.66
N ALA A 52 -5.64 -4.91 -8.94
CA ALA A 52 -7.03 -4.46 -8.84
C ALA A 52 -7.14 -3.06 -8.22
N ALA A 53 -6.31 -2.75 -7.23
CA ALA A 53 -6.28 -1.43 -6.61
C ALA A 53 -5.82 -0.34 -7.60
N LEU A 54 -4.77 -0.61 -8.37
CA LEU A 54 -4.30 0.31 -9.42
C LEU A 54 -5.33 0.51 -10.52
N GLU A 55 -6.07 -0.54 -10.90
CA GLU A 55 -7.19 -0.45 -11.83
C GLU A 55 -8.32 0.42 -11.27
N LEU A 56 -8.69 0.23 -10.00
CA LEU A 56 -9.75 0.98 -9.33
C LEU A 56 -9.48 2.50 -9.31
N VAL A 57 -8.22 2.91 -9.14
CA VAL A 57 -7.83 4.32 -9.11
C VAL A 57 -7.39 4.86 -10.48
N GLY A 58 -7.52 4.06 -11.55
CA GLY A 58 -7.16 4.47 -12.91
C GLY A 58 -5.66 4.57 -13.19
N LEU A 59 -4.81 3.99 -12.34
CA LEU A 59 -3.35 4.03 -12.44
C LEU A 59 -2.72 2.72 -12.95
N ALA A 60 -3.52 1.78 -13.47
CA ALA A 60 -3.02 0.49 -13.97
C ALA A 60 -1.87 0.61 -14.98
N LYS A 61 -1.92 1.61 -15.87
CA LYS A 61 -0.86 1.86 -16.88
C LYS A 61 0.39 2.53 -16.30
N GLU A 62 0.22 3.26 -15.21
CA GLU A 62 1.30 3.98 -14.53
C GLU A 62 2.03 3.08 -13.53
N GLY A 63 1.41 1.96 -13.13
CA GLY A 63 1.97 0.99 -12.18
C GLY A 63 3.33 0.44 -12.57
N GLU A 64 3.68 0.41 -13.86
CA GLU A 64 4.98 -0.11 -14.32
C GLU A 64 6.08 0.95 -14.40
N LYS A 65 5.74 2.22 -14.15
CA LYS A 65 6.71 3.32 -14.06
C LYS A 65 7.28 3.41 -12.65
N THR A 66 8.52 3.84 -12.54
CA THR A 66 9.13 4.21 -11.26
C THR A 66 8.38 5.39 -10.67
N CYS A 67 8.24 5.42 -9.35
CA CYS A 67 7.56 6.49 -8.63
C CYS A 67 8.39 7.78 -8.47
N GLY A 68 9.57 7.84 -9.10
CA GLY A 68 10.50 8.97 -9.08
C GLY A 68 10.77 9.51 -10.46
#